data_AF-X1BYS7-F1
#
_entry.id   AF-X1BYS7-F1
#
_cell.length_a   1.000
_cell.length_b   1.000
_cell.length_c   1.000
_cell.angle_alpha   90.00
_cell.angle_beta   90.00
_cell.angle_gamma   90.00
#
_symmetry.space_group_name_H-M   'P 1'
#
loop_
_entity.id
_entity.type
_entity.pdbx_description
1 polymer ?
#
loop_
_entity_poly.entity_id
_entity_poly.type
_entity_poly.pdbx_seq_one_letter_code
_entity_poly.pdbx_strand_id
1 'polypeptide(L)'
;MPVIKILTDHPELTNYDLSSLRYIHIASTPMQLSITRKFMSLTGVTVTQGYGLTEASPTTNLTPLHHIKLASVGPPLAETEEKIVDETGEELP
;
A
#
# COMPACT_ATOMS: atom_id res chain seq x y z
N MET A 1 13.58 2.62 6.18
CA MET A 1 13.13 1.21 6.06
C MET A 1 11.71 1.13 6.58
N PRO A 2 10.74 0.60 5.82
CA PRO A 2 9.33 0.60 6.23
C PRO A 2 9.10 -0.30 7.46
N VAL A 3 8.26 0.14 8.39
CA VAL A 3 7.96 -0.55 9.67
C VAL A 3 7.50 -1.98 9.43
N ILE A 4 6.72 -2.24 8.39
CA ILE A 4 6.25 -3.60 8.07
C ILE A 4 7.41 -4.58 7.85
N LYS A 5 8.54 -4.14 7.28
CA LYS A 5 9.71 -5.00 7.11
C LYS A 5 10.30 -5.39 8.47
N ILE A 6 10.42 -4.42 9.37
CA ILE A 6 10.91 -4.65 10.74
C ILE A 6 10.01 -5.66 11.45
N LEU A 7 8.69 -5.47 11.37
CA LEU A 7 7.72 -6.40 11.97
C LEU A 7 7.83 -7.80 11.36
N THR A 8 7.92 -7.90 10.03
CA THR A 8 8.02 -9.17 9.29
C THR A 8 9.26 -9.99 9.67
N ASP A 9 10.35 -9.32 10.04
CA ASP A 9 11.61 -9.96 10.42
C ASP A 9 11.74 -10.13 11.95
N HIS A 10 10.78 -9.66 12.74
CA HIS A 10 10.80 -9.81 14.20
C HIS A 10 10.52 -11.26 14.60
N PRO A 11 11.39 -11.91 15.39
CA PRO A 11 11.30 -13.34 15.69
C PRO A 11 10.03 -13.72 16.46
N GLU A 12 9.45 -12.78 17.20
CA GLU A 12 8.23 -13.01 17.99
C GLU A 12 6.93 -12.62 17.29
N LEU A 13 6.97 -12.19 16.02
CA LEU A 13 5.77 -11.69 15.31
C LEU A 13 4.57 -12.65 15.44
N THR A 14 4.82 -13.96 15.28
CA THR A 14 3.79 -15.01 15.32
C THR A 14 3.32 -15.37 16.73
N ASN A 15 3.93 -14.81 17.78
CA ASN A 15 3.55 -15.05 19.18
C ASN A 15 2.43 -14.08 19.64
N TYR A 16 2.11 -13.06 18.85
CA TYR A 16 1.08 -12.07 19.18
C TYR A 16 -0.24 -12.38 18.49
N ASP A 17 -1.34 -12.19 19.22
CA ASP A 17 -2.69 -12.19 18.63
C ASP A 17 -2.96 -10.88 17.90
N LEU A 18 -3.02 -10.95 16.57
CA LEU A 18 -3.33 -9.82 15.69
C LEU A 18 -4.77 -9.87 15.15
N SER A 19 -5.65 -10.69 15.72
CA SER A 19 -7.02 -10.91 15.24
C SER A 19 -7.90 -9.64 15.22
N SER A 20 -7.56 -8.63 16.04
CA SER A 20 -8.23 -7.32 16.03
C SER A 20 -7.75 -6.38 14.91
N LEU A 21 -6.59 -6.64 14.31
CA LEU A 21 -6.00 -5.82 13.25
C LEU A 21 -6.66 -6.14 11.91
N ARG A 22 -7.43 -5.20 11.37
CA ARG A 22 -8.22 -5.43 10.14
C ARG A 22 -7.37 -5.37 8.87
N TYR A 23 -6.47 -4.39 8.80
CA TYR A 23 -5.54 -4.23 7.70
C TYR A 23 -4.41 -3.26 8.07
N ILE A 24 -3.33 -3.31 7.30
CA ILE A 24 -2.26 -2.31 7.30
C ILE A 24 -2.32 -1.54 5.99
N HIS A 25 -2.13 -0.22 6.06
CA HIS A 25 -2.06 0.66 4.89
C HIS A 25 -0.68 1.29 4.77
N ILE A 26 -0.11 1.24 3.55
CA ILE A 26 1.23 1.74 3.25
C ILE A 26 1.12 2.74 2.09
N ALA A 27 1.53 3.99 2.32
CA ALA A 27 1.46 5.04 1.29
C ALA A 27 2.76 5.81 1.05
N SER A 28 3.80 5.61 1.85
CA SER A 28 5.01 6.44 1.83
C SER A 28 6.15 5.89 0.95
N THR A 29 6.09 4.62 0.56
CA THR A 29 7.19 3.98 -0.17
C THR A 29 6.68 2.77 -0.96
N PRO A 30 7.24 2.50 -2.16
CA PRO A 30 6.99 1.26 -2.87
C PRO A 30 7.38 0.04 -2.02
N MET A 31 6.46 -0.90 -1.84
CA MET A 31 6.72 -2.10 -1.06
C MET A 31 7.14 -3.28 -1.94
N GLN A 32 8.16 -4.02 -1.51
CA GLN A 32 8.53 -5.26 -2.17
C GLN A 32 7.45 -6.32 -1.95
N LEU A 33 6.98 -6.93 -3.03
CA LEU A 33 5.96 -7.99 -3.02
C LEU A 33 6.32 -9.15 -2.09
N SER A 34 7.60 -9.50 -2.00
CA SER A 34 8.10 -10.57 -1.14
C SER A 34 7.82 -10.29 0.34
N ILE A 35 8.06 -9.06 0.80
CA ILE A 35 7.85 -8.65 2.20
C ILE A 35 6.36 -8.64 2.50
N THR A 36 5.54 -8.02 1.64
CA THR A 36 4.09 -7.93 1.84
C THR A 36 3.44 -9.31 1.89
N ARG A 37 3.81 -10.21 0.97
CA ARG A 37 3.30 -11.59 0.95
C ARG A 37 3.75 -12.37 2.17
N LYS A 38 5.01 -12.23 2.59
CA LYS A 38 5.53 -12.88 3.80
C LYS A 38 4.75 -12.42 5.04
N PHE A 39 4.55 -11.12 5.23
CA PHE A 39 3.78 -10.59 6.35
C PHE A 39 2.34 -11.10 6.38
N MET A 40 1.64 -11.02 5.25
CA MET A 40 0.27 -11.53 5.13
C MET A 40 0.19 -13.03 5.41
N SER A 41 1.14 -13.82 4.93
CA SER A 41 1.19 -15.27 5.16
C SER A 41 1.45 -15.63 6.62
N LEU A 42 2.24 -14.83 7.34
CA LEU A 42 2.57 -15.10 8.75
C LEU A 42 1.47 -14.66 9.72
N THR A 43 0.73 -13.60 9.38
CA THR A 43 -0.19 -12.93 10.31
C THR A 43 -1.66 -13.07 9.95
N GLY A 44 -1.97 -13.42 8.69
CA GLY A 44 -3.33 -13.34 8.13
C GLY A 44 -3.83 -11.90 7.94
N VAL A 45 -3.06 -10.89 8.32
CA VAL A 45 -3.48 -9.48 8.24
C VAL A 45 -3.31 -8.97 6.82
N THR A 46 -4.39 -8.41 6.29
CA THR A 46 -4.42 -7.79 4.97
C THR A 46 -3.49 -6.58 4.89
N VAL A 47 -2.72 -6.46 3.81
CA VAL A 47 -1.89 -5.30 3.52
C VAL A 47 -2.40 -4.60 2.26
N THR A 48 -2.63 -3.29 2.37
CA THR A 48 -3.04 -2.43 1.26
C THR A 48 -1.97 -1.38 0.99
N GLN A 49 -1.97 -0.87 -0.24
CA GLN A 49 -1.11 0.23 -0.64
C GLN A 49 -1.93 1.44 -1.09
N GLY A 50 -1.34 2.61 -0.98
CA GLY A 50 -1.88 3.86 -1.47
C GLY A 50 -0.74 4.76 -1.95
N TYR A 51 -1.12 5.91 -2.47
CA TYR A 51 -0.18 6.96 -2.83
C TYR A 51 -0.71 8.29 -2.34
N GLY A 52 0.20 9.13 -1.86
CA GLY A 52 -0.11 10.44 -1.35
C GLY A 52 1.03 11.41 -1.63
N LEU A 53 0.65 12.68 -1.74
CA LEU A 53 1.54 13.81 -1.98
C LEU A 53 1.21 14.90 -0.98
N THR A 54 2.23 15.62 -0.52
CA THR A 54 2.04 16.78 0.36
C THR A 54 1.20 17.87 -0.30
N GLU A 55 1.35 18.03 -1.61
CA GLU A 55 0.71 19.04 -2.46
C GLU A 55 -0.78 18.75 -2.72
N ALA A 56 -1.21 17.50 -2.54
CA ALA A 56 -2.57 17.05 -2.86
C ALA A 56 -3.39 16.58 -1.65
N SER A 57 -2.80 16.55 -0.44
CA SER A 57 -3.44 16.20 0.86
C SER A 57 -4.15 14.83 0.93
N PRO A 58 -4.02 14.12 2.05
CA PRO A 58 -2.89 13.23 2.30
C PRO A 58 -2.78 12.04 1.32
N THR A 59 -3.76 11.78 0.46
CA THR A 59 -3.86 10.57 -0.35
C THR A 59 -4.57 10.89 -1.66
N THR A 60 -3.96 10.50 -2.78
CA THR A 60 -4.58 10.61 -4.12
C THR A 60 -5.07 9.26 -4.61
N ASN A 61 -4.41 8.16 -4.22
CA ASN A 61 -4.77 6.81 -4.66
C ASN A 61 -4.88 5.85 -3.48
N LEU A 62 -5.87 4.96 -3.54
CA LEU A 62 -6.13 3.99 -2.47
C LEU A 62 -6.56 2.64 -3.03
N THR A 63 -5.88 1.56 -2.62
CA THR A 63 -6.32 0.20 -2.92
C THR A 63 -7.64 -0.13 -2.18
N PRO A 64 -8.73 -0.49 -2.88
CA PRO A 64 -9.97 -0.89 -2.23
C PRO A 64 -9.79 -2.21 -1.47
N LEU A 65 -10.31 -2.28 -0.23
CA LEU A 65 -10.17 -3.48 0.62
C LEU A 65 -10.81 -4.74 0.02
N HIS A 66 -11.81 -4.59 -0.85
CA HIS A 66 -12.47 -5.70 -1.53
C HIS A 66 -11.79 -6.10 -2.85
N HIS A 67 -10.75 -5.37 -3.30
CA HIS A 67 -10.06 -5.64 -4.57
C HIS A 67 -8.57 -5.27 -4.48
N ILE A 68 -7.80 -6.13 -3.80
CA ILE A 68 -6.40 -5.88 -3.53
C ILE A 68 -5.53 -6.33 -4.70
N LYS A 69 -4.85 -5.37 -5.33
CA LYS A 69 -3.83 -5.62 -6.35
C LYS A 69 -2.45 -5.21 -5.82
N LEU A 70 -1.69 -6.19 -5.36
CA LEU A 70 -0.31 -5.94 -4.91
C LEU A 70 0.54 -5.35 -6.05
N ALA A 71 1.52 -4.51 -5.70
CA ALA A 71 2.31 -3.68 -6.64
C ALA A 71 1.53 -2.59 -7.39
N SER A 72 0.27 -2.36 -7.05
CA SER A 72 -0.47 -1.14 -7.40
C SER A 72 -0.76 -0.32 -6.14
N VAL A 73 -0.97 0.99 -6.30
CA VAL A 73 -1.44 1.91 -5.25
C VAL A 73 -2.97 2.08 -5.26
N GLY A 74 -3.65 1.45 -6.22
CA GLY A 74 -5.09 1.56 -6.41
C GLY A 74 -5.50 2.70 -7.35
N PRO A 75 -6.81 2.81 -7.64
CA PRO A 75 -7.37 3.92 -8.41
C PRO A 75 -7.24 5.25 -7.65
N PRO A 76 -7.42 6.38 -8.36
CA PRO A 76 -7.56 7.67 -7.72
C PRO A 76 -8.77 7.65 -6.78
N LEU A 77 -8.69 8.42 -5.69
CA LEU A 77 -9.81 8.63 -4.79
C LEU A 77 -10.95 9.34 -5.52
N ALA A 78 -12.15 9.25 -4.94
CA ALA A 78 -13.29 10.01 -5.44
C ALA A 78 -12.92 11.49 -5.59
N GLU A 79 -13.37 12.10 -6.68
CA GLU A 79 -13.11 13.51 -7.00
C GLU A 79 -11.62 13.84 -7.24
N THR A 80 -10.77 12.83 -7.44
CA THR A 80 -9.37 13.00 -7.87
C THR A 80 -9.24 12.64 -9.35
N GLU A 81 -8.69 13.57 -10.14
CA GLU A 81 -8.31 13.33 -11.53
C GLU A 81 -6.80 13.06 -11.61
N GLU A 82 -6.39 12.09 -12.41
CA GLU A 82 -4.99 11.77 -12.67
C GLU A 82 -4.77 11.60 -14.18
N LYS A 83 -3.57 11.96 -14.65
CA LYS A 83 -3.15 11.76 -16.04
C LYS A 83 -1.68 11.34 -16.11
N ILE A 84 -1.35 10.48 -17.06
CA ILE A 84 0.04 10.16 -17.41
C ILE A 84 0.39 11.03 -18.61
N VAL A 85 1.51 11.75 -18.52
CA VAL A 85 1.96 12.65 -19.60
C VAL A 85 3.42 12.38 -19.97
N ASP A 86 3.78 12.66 -21.22
CA ASP A 86 5.16 12.66 -21.68
C ASP A 86 5.93 13.93 -21.26
N GLU A 87 7.19 14.07 -21.68
CA GLU A 87 8.03 15.22 -21.37
C GLU A 87 7.54 16.55 -21.98
N THR A 88 6.65 16.49 -22.98
CA THR A 88 6.04 17.65 -23.63
C THR A 88 4.70 18.04 -22.99
N GLY A 89 4.15 17.18 -22.14
CA GLY A 89 2.88 17.38 -21.43
C GLY A 89 1.68 16.75 -22.12
N GLU A 90 1.90 16.00 -23.22
CA GLU A 90 0.84 15.29 -23.95
C GLU A 90 0.44 14.02 -23.21
N GLU A 91 -0.85 13.71 -23.21
CA GLU A 91 -1.41 12.55 -22.50
C GLU A 91 -1.00 11.24 -23.17
N LEU A 92 -0.53 10.29 -22.35
CA LEU A 92 -0.14 8.95 -22.79
C LEU A 92 -1.26 7.91 -22.59
N PRO A 93 -1.29 6.83 -23.41
CA PRO A 93 -2.24 5.73 -23.25
C PRO A 93 -2.14 4.95 -21.94
#